data_AF-A0A5P1FLG8-F1
#
_entry.id   AF-A0A5P1FLG8-F1
#
_cell.length_a   1.000
_cell.length_b   1.000
_cell.length_c   1.000
_cell.angle_alpha   90.00
_cell.angle_beta   90.00
_cell.angle_gamma   90.00
#
_symmetry.space_group_name_H-M   'P 1'
#
loop_
_entity.id
_entity.type
_entity.pdbx_description
1 polymer ?
#
loop_
_entity_poly.entity_id
_entity_poly.type
_entity_poly.pdbx_seq_one_letter_code
_entity_poly.pdbx_strand_id
1 'polypeptide(L)'
;MPVNCGFRVLREIVTKRFPSSKAVLVKYRDEDGDLVTVTNTAELRLAELNVDKEKKEGDDSSRSEKLAVLRLHIVEVSPEQEPEMPEEEEVEEKTSAEDEGLVKGDESLSHSSIGDDATSQQEEGPSKEKDEKKGCDHAECKEVEIDDWLYDFAQLFRQQVGIDPDAHLDLHELGMELCSEALEESVTSEEAQSLFEMAAAKFQEVAALAFFNWGNVHMCAARKKIPLDESSSKETMAAQLRVAYDWVRERYALAGDKYAEALKIKPDFYEGLLALGQQHFETAKLHWSFALASKIDLKSWDYSETIRLFDSAEEKMKSATDMWEKVEEQRIIELKDPDLSKKEELLRKRKKQGVGADGHGELSAEEAAEQANVMRSQIHLFWGNMHFERSQVEFKLGFGDWKKHLDAAVERFKLAGAPEADISTVLKNHASNEGGTSMECDEKKVTGLSNGTSEPNAKGEDEHASEK
;
A
#
# COMPACT_ATOMS: atom_id res chain seq x y z
N MET A 1 4.54 19.47 28.53
CA MET A 1 3.98 20.71 29.14
C MET A 1 4.65 20.93 30.49
N PRO A 2 4.76 22.18 30.96
CA PRO A 2 5.11 22.46 32.36
C PRO A 2 4.17 21.76 33.33
N VAL A 3 4.64 21.46 34.54
CA VAL A 3 3.76 20.97 35.63
C VAL A 3 2.81 22.10 36.01
N ASN A 4 1.52 21.80 36.23
CA ASN A 4 0.47 22.79 36.50
C ASN A 4 0.26 23.84 35.38
N CYS A 5 0.54 23.48 34.13
CA CYS A 5 0.25 24.31 32.96
C CYS A 5 -1.26 24.59 32.82
N GLY A 6 -1.65 25.86 32.71
CA GLY A 6 -3.03 26.25 32.34
C GLY A 6 -3.32 25.97 30.86
N PHE A 7 -4.61 25.93 30.50
CA PHE A 7 -5.04 25.59 29.13
C PHE A 7 -4.49 26.56 28.06
N ARG A 8 -4.43 27.86 28.38
CA ARG A 8 -3.82 28.87 27.49
C ARG A 8 -2.36 28.56 27.15
N VAL A 9 -1.55 28.30 28.17
CA VAL A 9 -0.12 27.95 28.00
C VAL A 9 0.02 26.63 27.24
N LEU A 10 -0.90 25.68 27.43
CA LEU A 10 -0.93 24.44 26.65
C LEU A 10 -1.21 24.72 25.17
N ARG A 11 -2.19 25.56 24.83
CA ARG A 11 -2.45 25.96 23.43
C ARG A 11 -1.27 26.70 22.83
N GLU A 12 -0.66 27.65 23.53
CA GLU A 12 0.55 28.34 23.05
C GLU A 12 1.72 27.37 22.76
N ILE A 13 1.90 26.32 23.56
CA ILE A 13 2.89 25.26 23.31
C ILE A 13 2.52 24.42 22.08
N VAL A 14 1.23 24.11 21.87
CA VAL A 14 0.77 23.36 20.69
C VAL A 14 0.93 24.21 19.44
N THR A 15 0.50 25.48 19.42
CA THR A 15 0.67 26.40 18.29
C THR A 15 2.14 26.57 17.91
N LYS A 16 3.05 26.75 18.88
CA LYS A 16 4.50 26.82 18.63
C LYS A 16 5.09 25.51 18.09
N ARG A 17 4.45 24.37 18.34
CA ARG A 17 4.89 23.05 17.88
C ARG A 17 4.33 22.65 16.51
N PHE A 18 3.19 23.21 16.12
CA PHE A 18 2.49 22.94 14.87
C PHE A 18 2.15 24.25 14.12
N PRO A 19 3.15 25.06 13.71
CA PRO A 19 2.93 26.38 13.12
C PRO A 19 2.27 26.36 11.74
N SER A 20 2.16 25.19 11.10
CA SER A 20 1.49 25.01 9.81
C SER A 20 -0.02 24.80 9.91
N SER A 21 -0.53 24.37 11.08
CA SER A 21 -1.95 24.04 11.26
C SER A 21 -2.74 25.31 11.57
N LYS A 22 -3.80 25.56 10.80
CA LYS A 22 -4.60 26.80 10.93
C LYS A 22 -5.46 26.84 12.19
N ALA A 23 -5.85 25.67 12.70
CA ALA A 23 -6.67 25.49 13.89
C ALA A 23 -6.53 24.06 14.43
N VAL A 24 -6.56 23.87 15.76
CA VAL A 24 -6.29 22.55 16.38
C VAL A 24 -7.17 22.25 17.59
N LEU A 25 -7.64 21.00 17.68
CA LEU A 25 -8.22 20.44 18.91
C LEU A 25 -7.17 19.69 19.71
N VAL A 26 -7.10 19.98 21.01
CA VAL A 26 -6.31 19.22 21.98
C VAL A 26 -7.25 18.23 22.67
N LYS A 27 -6.99 16.93 22.53
CA LYS A 27 -7.85 15.87 23.10
C LYS A 27 -7.09 14.95 24.05
N TYR A 28 -7.75 14.46 25.10
CA TYR A 28 -7.26 13.37 25.95
C TYR A 28 -8.11 12.11 25.74
N ARG A 29 -7.65 10.95 26.23
CA ARG A 29 -8.45 9.72 26.27
C ARG A 29 -9.03 9.54 27.67
N ASP A 30 -10.34 9.35 27.78
CA ASP A 30 -11.01 9.10 29.06
C ASP A 30 -11.00 7.61 29.48
N GLU A 31 -11.74 7.29 30.55
CA GLU A 31 -11.82 5.95 31.15
C GLU A 31 -12.54 4.93 30.25
N ASP A 32 -13.49 5.39 29.43
CA ASP A 32 -14.21 4.56 28.45
C ASP A 32 -13.40 4.37 27.15
N GLY A 33 -12.34 5.16 26.98
CA GLY A 33 -11.43 5.10 25.84
C GLY A 33 -11.72 6.12 24.75
N ASP A 34 -12.66 7.05 24.95
CA ASP A 34 -13.07 8.05 23.98
C ASP A 34 -12.17 9.30 23.97
N LEU A 35 -12.12 9.99 22.83
CA LEU A 35 -11.27 11.19 22.64
C LEU A 35 -12.03 12.48 22.96
N VAL A 36 -11.93 12.91 24.22
CA VAL A 36 -12.55 14.12 24.77
C VAL A 36 -11.68 15.35 24.47
N THR A 37 -12.29 16.41 23.93
CA THR A 37 -11.64 17.70 23.68
C THR A 37 -11.47 18.48 24.98
N VAL A 38 -10.27 19.05 25.20
CA VAL A 38 -10.00 20.01 26.27
C VAL A 38 -10.29 21.42 25.76
N THR A 39 -11.14 22.16 26.45
CA THR A 39 -11.57 23.53 26.10
C THR A 39 -11.22 24.58 27.17
N ASN A 40 -10.90 24.15 28.39
CA ASN A 40 -10.59 25.03 29.52
C ASN A 40 -9.61 24.37 30.52
N THR A 41 -9.15 25.14 31.51
CA THR A 41 -8.17 24.65 32.49
C THR A 41 -8.75 23.58 33.42
N ALA A 42 -10.06 23.59 33.72
CA ALA A 42 -10.69 22.58 34.58
C ALA A 42 -10.74 21.19 33.89
N GLU A 43 -11.07 21.15 32.60
CA GLU A 43 -11.01 19.93 31.78
C GLU A 43 -9.58 19.39 31.65
N LEU A 44 -8.58 20.28 31.59
CA LEU A 44 -7.18 19.85 31.64
C LEU A 44 -6.83 19.17 32.98
N ARG A 45 -7.41 19.63 34.10
CA ARG A 45 -7.26 18.95 35.39
C ARG A 45 -7.99 17.61 35.45
N LEU A 46 -9.15 17.47 34.80
CA LEU A 46 -9.81 16.17 34.66
C LEU A 46 -8.96 15.19 33.85
N ALA A 47 -8.34 15.65 32.77
CA ALA A 47 -7.40 14.86 31.98
C ALA A 47 -6.16 14.41 32.80
N GLU A 48 -5.57 15.31 33.61
CA GLU A 48 -4.48 14.97 34.54
C GLU A 48 -4.93 13.94 35.60
N LEU A 49 -6.13 14.09 36.17
CA LEU A 49 -6.67 13.19 37.20
C LEU A 49 -6.96 11.77 36.70
N ASN A 50 -7.36 11.59 35.43
CA ASN A 50 -7.59 10.25 34.87
C ASN A 50 -6.30 9.42 34.84
N VAL A 51 -5.15 10.05 34.54
CA VAL A 51 -3.83 9.38 34.57
C VAL A 51 -3.43 8.96 35.99
N ASP A 52 -3.87 9.68 37.03
CA ASP A 52 -3.63 9.30 38.42
C ASP A 52 -4.64 8.30 38.98
N LYS A 53 -5.75 8.03 38.30
CA LYS A 53 -6.68 6.94 38.61
C LYS A 53 -6.20 5.60 38.05
N GLU A 54 -5.68 5.55 36.82
CA GLU A 54 -5.08 4.33 36.24
C GLU A 54 -4.00 3.70 37.14
N LYS A 55 -3.33 4.51 37.97
CA LYS A 55 -2.35 4.06 38.97
C LYS A 55 -2.94 3.35 40.20
N LYS A 56 -4.24 3.47 40.49
CA LYS A 56 -4.84 2.96 41.73
C LYS A 56 -5.52 1.61 41.60
N GLU A 57 -5.77 1.15 40.37
CA GLU A 57 -6.32 -0.19 40.10
C GLU A 57 -5.26 -1.18 39.58
N GLY A 58 -4.01 -0.72 39.40
CA GLY A 58 -2.85 -1.55 39.04
C GLY A 58 -2.10 -2.12 40.26
N ASP A 59 -1.77 -3.41 40.16
CA ASP A 59 -1.17 -4.26 41.21
C ASP A 59 0.16 -3.75 41.84
N ASP A 60 0.37 -4.08 43.11
CA ASP A 60 1.47 -3.62 43.96
C ASP A 60 2.74 -4.47 43.78
N SER A 61 3.46 -4.29 42.67
CA SER A 61 4.87 -4.68 42.61
C SER A 61 5.73 -3.92 41.59
N SER A 62 7.02 -3.77 41.91
CA SER A 62 8.09 -3.14 41.13
C SER A 62 8.09 -1.59 41.05
N ARG A 63 8.78 -0.95 42.01
CA ARG A 63 9.21 0.44 41.92
C ARG A 63 10.14 0.66 40.72
N SER A 64 9.62 1.31 39.68
CA SER A 64 10.39 2.20 38.82
C SER A 64 9.57 3.46 38.63
N GLU A 65 10.12 4.62 38.96
CA GLU A 65 9.42 5.91 38.96
C GLU A 65 9.18 6.42 37.53
N LYS A 66 8.29 5.74 36.80
CA LYS A 66 7.71 6.27 35.58
C LYS A 66 6.83 7.46 35.96
N LEU A 67 7.34 8.66 35.68
CA LEU A 67 6.56 9.89 35.67
C LEU A 67 5.26 9.64 34.89
N ALA A 68 4.12 10.04 35.45
CA ALA A 68 2.85 9.97 34.74
C ALA A 68 2.92 10.89 33.52
N VAL A 69 2.76 10.33 32.32
CA VAL A 69 2.78 11.09 31.07
C VAL A 69 1.36 11.19 30.53
N LEU A 70 0.73 12.35 30.73
CA LEU A 70 -0.53 12.68 30.07
C LEU A 70 -0.33 12.69 28.55
N ARG A 71 -1.02 11.79 27.83
CA ARG A 71 -0.99 11.71 26.37
C ARG A 71 -2.11 12.54 25.78
N LEU A 72 -1.73 13.67 25.18
CA LEU A 72 -2.63 14.52 24.41
C LEU A 72 -2.53 14.20 22.91
N HIS A 73 -3.68 14.19 22.25
CA HIS A 73 -3.85 13.97 20.81
C HIS A 73 -4.19 15.32 20.17
N ILE A 74 -3.42 15.72 19.17
CA ILE A 74 -3.64 16.97 18.43
C ILE A 74 -4.35 16.62 17.12
N VAL A 75 -5.50 17.23 16.87
CA VAL A 75 -6.31 17.03 15.68
C VAL A 75 -6.46 18.36 14.96
N GLU A 76 -5.97 18.46 13.73
CA GLU A 76 -6.18 19.64 12.89
C GLU A 76 -7.64 19.73 12.45
N VAL A 77 -8.20 20.94 12.50
CA VAL A 77 -9.61 21.24 12.22
C VAL A 77 -9.74 22.53 11.42
N SER A 78 -10.94 22.86 10.96
CA SER A 78 -11.19 24.20 10.39
C SER A 78 -11.33 25.25 11.50
N PRO A 79 -11.04 26.54 11.24
CA PRO A 79 -11.06 27.59 12.27
C PRO A 79 -12.38 27.74 13.02
N GLU A 80 -13.50 27.38 12.39
CA GLU A 80 -14.86 27.43 12.98
C GLU A 80 -15.10 26.32 14.02
N GLN A 81 -14.19 25.34 14.12
CA GLN A 81 -14.26 24.22 15.06
C GLN A 81 -13.30 24.38 16.24
N GLU A 82 -12.42 25.39 16.23
CA GLU A 82 -11.50 25.63 17.33
C GLU A 82 -12.21 26.35 18.48
N PRO A 83 -12.10 25.86 19.75
CA PRO A 83 -12.71 26.55 20.87
C PRO A 83 -12.19 27.98 20.99
N GLU A 84 -13.08 28.94 21.25
CA GLU A 84 -12.67 30.29 21.60
C GLU A 84 -11.83 30.28 22.89
N MET A 85 -10.88 31.20 22.99
CA MET A 85 -10.04 31.31 24.18
C MET A 85 -10.89 31.82 25.35
N PRO A 86 -10.98 31.10 26.49
CA PRO A 86 -11.71 31.61 27.64
C PRO A 86 -11.03 32.87 28.19
N GLU A 87 -11.78 33.96 28.24
CA GLU A 87 -11.44 35.17 29.01
C GLU A 87 -11.65 34.84 30.50
N GLU A 88 -10.58 34.42 31.19
CA GLU A 88 -10.62 34.23 32.64
C GLU A 88 -10.13 35.51 33.35
N GLU A 89 -10.97 35.98 34.29
CA GLU A 89 -10.83 37.25 35.02
C GLU A 89 -9.53 37.32 35.85
N GLU A 90 -8.99 38.53 35.99
CA GLU A 90 -7.77 38.79 36.76
C GLU A 90 -7.95 38.47 38.26
N VAL A 91 -7.36 37.35 38.72
CA VAL A 91 -7.15 37.12 40.15
C VAL A 91 -5.81 37.75 40.54
N GLU A 92 -5.88 38.93 41.19
CA GLU A 92 -4.71 39.60 41.77
C GLU A 92 -3.94 38.68 42.73
N GLU A 93 -2.64 38.46 42.49
CA GLU A 93 -1.70 38.17 43.57
C GLU A 93 -0.47 39.10 43.48
N LYS A 94 -0.31 39.94 44.51
CA LYS A 94 0.59 41.09 44.53
C LYS A 94 1.98 40.72 44.98
N THR A 95 3.01 41.12 44.20
CA THR A 95 4.29 41.58 44.77
C THR A 95 4.92 42.70 43.94
N SER A 96 4.73 43.93 44.43
CA SER A 96 5.57 45.14 44.31
C SER A 96 6.82 45.14 43.41
N ALA A 97 6.84 46.07 42.45
CA ALA A 97 7.91 47.07 42.32
C ALA A 97 7.33 48.33 41.65
N GLU A 98 7.55 49.50 42.26
CA GLU A 98 7.08 50.81 41.79
C GLU A 98 8.11 51.42 40.83
N ASP A 99 7.67 52.02 39.71
CA ASP A 99 7.97 53.44 39.42
C ASP A 99 6.99 54.01 38.37
N GLU A 100 6.61 55.28 38.53
CA GLU A 100 5.74 56.03 37.61
C GLU A 100 6.58 57.02 36.77
N GLY A 101 6.20 57.48 35.58
CA GLY A 101 5.00 57.26 34.76
C GLY A 101 4.89 58.35 33.67
N LEU A 102 3.72 58.41 32.98
CA LEU A 102 3.18 59.55 32.18
C LEU A 102 4.07 60.17 31.05
N VAL A 103 3.62 60.40 29.81
CA VAL A 103 2.28 60.75 29.26
C VAL A 103 2.13 60.19 27.82
N LYS A 104 0.87 59.95 27.37
CA LYS A 104 0.42 59.69 25.97
C LYS A 104 0.93 60.75 24.97
N GLY A 105 0.96 60.58 23.65
CA GLY A 105 0.50 59.60 22.64
C GLY A 105 0.82 60.26 21.26
N ASP A 106 0.41 59.85 20.07
CA ASP A 106 -0.34 58.72 19.48
C ASP A 106 -0.14 58.90 17.95
N GLU A 107 0.14 57.87 17.15
CA GLU A 107 -0.16 57.89 15.71
C GLU A 107 -0.52 56.47 15.22
N SER A 108 -1.71 56.40 14.64
CA SER A 108 -2.26 55.25 13.91
C SER A 108 -1.53 54.98 12.60
N LEU A 109 -1.63 53.76 12.06
CA LEU A 109 -2.18 53.56 10.71
C LEU A 109 -2.61 52.10 10.42
N SER A 110 -3.89 52.00 10.10
CA SER A 110 -4.62 50.97 9.33
C SER A 110 -4.09 50.78 7.89
N HIS A 111 -4.48 49.81 7.05
CA HIS A 111 -5.34 48.60 7.13
C HIS A 111 -5.08 47.75 5.85
N SER A 112 -5.38 46.43 5.89
CA SER A 112 -5.90 45.59 4.76
C SER A 112 -5.06 45.35 3.49
N SER A 113 -5.27 44.30 2.68
CA SER A 113 -5.77 42.90 2.85
C SER A 113 -5.79 42.22 1.45
N ILE A 114 -5.68 40.87 1.36
CA ILE A 114 -5.97 40.02 0.16
C ILE A 114 -4.98 40.23 -1.03
N GLY A 115 -4.61 39.28 -1.90
CA GLY A 115 -4.95 37.85 -2.09
C GLY A 115 -5.57 37.58 -3.48
N ASP A 116 -5.28 36.50 -4.21
CA ASP A 116 -4.29 35.41 -4.11
C ASP A 116 -4.12 34.80 -5.54
N ASP A 117 -2.94 34.33 -5.97
CA ASP A 117 -2.82 33.53 -7.21
C ASP A 117 -1.69 32.47 -7.20
N ALA A 118 -1.99 31.30 -7.76
CA ALA A 118 -1.04 30.33 -8.32
C ALA A 118 -1.79 29.18 -9.03
N THR A 119 -1.63 29.01 -10.35
CA THR A 119 -1.93 27.74 -11.05
C THR A 119 -1.05 27.52 -12.30
N SER A 120 -0.27 26.43 -12.28
CA SER A 120 0.21 25.61 -13.41
C SER A 120 1.26 26.10 -14.45
N GLN A 121 2.40 25.39 -14.40
CA GLN A 121 3.01 24.57 -15.48
C GLN A 121 3.66 25.20 -16.74
N GLN A 122 4.61 24.40 -17.26
CA GLN A 122 5.58 24.65 -18.33
C GLN A 122 4.99 24.71 -19.75
N GLU A 123 5.71 25.35 -20.67
CA GLU A 123 6.17 24.70 -21.92
C GLU A 123 7.39 25.43 -22.52
N GLU A 124 8.31 24.70 -23.18
CA GLU A 124 9.49 25.24 -23.86
C GLU A 124 9.30 25.36 -25.39
N GLY A 125 9.88 26.38 -26.02
CA GLY A 125 9.94 26.50 -27.48
C GLY A 125 10.72 27.75 -27.96
N PRO A 126 11.74 27.66 -28.83
CA PRO A 126 12.80 28.67 -28.87
C PRO A 126 12.75 29.66 -30.04
N SER A 127 12.99 30.95 -29.78
CA SER A 127 13.48 31.89 -30.81
C SER A 127 14.10 33.19 -30.27
N LYS A 128 15.41 33.34 -30.54
CA LYS A 128 16.20 34.56 -30.82
C LYS A 128 15.85 35.90 -30.13
N GLU A 129 16.85 36.37 -29.39
CA GLU A 129 17.32 37.77 -29.30
C GLU A 129 16.29 38.89 -29.55
N LYS A 130 15.78 39.43 -28.44
CA LYS A 130 15.77 40.88 -28.19
C LYS A 130 15.53 41.16 -26.72
N ASP A 131 16.38 42.00 -26.12
CA ASP A 131 16.07 42.68 -24.87
C ASP A 131 14.90 43.64 -25.09
N GLU A 132 13.69 43.19 -24.76
CA GLU A 132 12.55 44.09 -24.51
C GLU A 132 12.03 43.82 -23.09
N LYS A 133 12.50 44.69 -22.19
CA LYS A 133 12.11 44.87 -20.78
C LYS A 133 10.57 44.91 -20.70
N LYS A 134 9.94 43.76 -20.44
CA LYS A 134 8.47 43.63 -20.36
C LYS A 134 7.99 44.34 -19.10
N GLY A 135 7.61 45.61 -19.25
CA GLY A 135 7.24 46.48 -18.13
C GLY A 135 6.14 45.88 -17.27
N CYS A 136 6.34 45.91 -15.95
CA CYS A 136 5.29 45.65 -14.98
C CYS A 136 4.29 46.81 -15.02
N ASP A 137 3.01 46.50 -15.24
CA ASP A 137 1.93 47.50 -15.38
C ASP A 137 1.43 48.00 -14.00
N HIS A 138 2.37 48.28 -13.09
CA HIS A 138 2.12 48.95 -11.83
C HIS A 138 2.38 50.46 -11.97
N ALA A 139 1.38 51.26 -11.57
CA ALA A 139 1.35 52.71 -11.76
C ALA A 139 2.42 53.52 -10.97
N GLU A 140 3.36 52.85 -10.31
CA GLU A 140 4.45 53.43 -9.53
C GLU A 140 5.83 53.29 -10.19
N CYS A 141 5.98 52.48 -11.26
CA CYS A 141 7.18 52.46 -12.09
C CYS A 141 7.24 53.66 -13.05
N LYS A 142 7.24 54.89 -12.49
CA LYS A 142 7.87 56.01 -13.18
C LYS A 142 9.37 55.74 -13.18
N GLU A 143 9.94 55.58 -14.37
CA GLU A 143 11.38 55.71 -14.57
C GLU A 143 11.71 57.18 -14.28
N VAL A 144 12.07 57.47 -13.03
CA VAL A 144 12.49 58.80 -12.61
C VAL A 144 13.88 59.01 -13.18
N GLU A 145 14.03 59.92 -14.15
CA GLU A 145 15.33 60.38 -14.59
C GLU A 145 16.04 61.04 -13.39
N ILE A 146 16.98 60.31 -12.79
CA ILE A 146 17.85 60.82 -11.74
C ILE A 146 18.87 61.73 -12.40
N ASP A 147 18.83 63.02 -12.06
CA ASP A 147 19.83 64.00 -12.48
C ASP A 147 21.26 63.47 -12.24
N ASP A 148 22.15 63.56 -13.24
CA ASP A 148 23.53 63.05 -13.16
C ASP A 148 24.28 63.58 -11.93
N TRP A 149 24.09 64.87 -11.60
CA TRP A 149 24.72 65.48 -10.42
C TRP A 149 24.21 64.89 -9.10
N LEU A 150 22.96 64.43 -9.06
CA LEU A 150 22.32 63.82 -7.90
C LEU A 150 22.83 62.38 -7.71
N TYR A 151 23.09 61.68 -8.82
CA TYR A 151 23.77 60.39 -8.83
C TYR A 151 25.23 60.51 -8.36
N ASP A 152 25.99 61.47 -8.90
CA ASP A 152 27.37 61.77 -8.48
C ASP A 152 27.44 62.16 -7.00
N PHE A 153 26.51 63.00 -6.53
CA PHE A 153 26.39 63.37 -5.12
C PHE A 153 26.08 62.16 -4.24
N ALA A 154 25.18 61.27 -4.68
CA ALA A 154 24.85 60.04 -3.96
C ALA A 154 26.02 59.04 -3.95
N GLN A 155 26.86 58.97 -4.99
CA GLN A 155 28.11 58.21 -4.95
C GLN A 155 29.12 58.82 -3.98
N LEU A 156 29.40 60.13 -4.06
CA LEU A 156 30.32 60.82 -3.16
C LEU A 156 29.88 60.71 -1.69
N PHE A 157 28.58 60.80 -1.43
CA PHE A 157 28.02 60.60 -0.10
C PHE A 157 28.26 59.16 0.38
N ARG A 158 27.88 58.14 -0.40
CA ARG A 158 28.17 56.72 -0.07
C ARG A 158 29.65 56.49 0.25
N GLN A 159 30.54 57.02 -0.60
CA GLN A 159 31.99 56.87 -0.46
C GLN A 159 32.57 57.60 0.77
N GLN A 160 31.95 58.71 1.19
CA GLN A 160 32.40 59.52 2.33
C GLN A 160 31.81 59.08 3.68
N VAL A 161 30.58 58.55 3.71
CA VAL A 161 29.96 57.99 4.92
C VAL A 161 30.31 56.50 5.10
N GLY A 162 30.78 55.82 4.05
CA GLY A 162 31.15 54.40 4.08
C GLY A 162 29.94 53.46 4.17
N ILE A 163 28.74 53.95 3.83
CA ILE A 163 27.50 53.17 3.85
C ILE A 163 27.27 52.62 2.45
N ASP A 164 27.31 51.31 2.34
CA ASP A 164 26.91 50.57 1.14
C ASP A 164 25.44 50.11 1.31
N PRO A 165 24.49 50.67 0.54
CA PRO A 165 23.10 50.25 0.60
C PRO A 165 22.84 48.93 -0.14
N ASP A 166 23.72 48.55 -1.06
CA ASP A 166 23.55 47.40 -1.95
C ASP A 166 24.12 46.12 -1.29
N ALA A 167 25.10 46.25 -0.38
CA ALA A 167 25.67 45.15 0.40
C ALA A 167 24.66 44.26 1.16
N HIS A 168 23.46 44.75 1.50
CA HIS A 168 22.40 43.90 2.08
C HIS A 168 21.74 42.99 1.02
N LEU A 169 21.60 43.48 -0.23
CA LEU A 169 21.08 42.70 -1.34
C LEU A 169 22.11 41.60 -1.71
N ASP A 170 23.39 41.94 -1.78
CA ASP A 170 24.48 40.98 -2.02
C ASP A 170 24.52 39.88 -0.94
N LEU A 171 24.36 40.25 0.34
CA LEU A 171 24.30 39.28 1.45
C LEU A 171 23.04 38.41 1.42
N HIS A 172 21.91 38.95 0.95
CA HIS A 172 20.68 38.19 0.78
C HIS A 172 20.78 37.21 -0.40
N GLU A 173 21.31 37.65 -1.54
CA GLU A 173 21.53 36.81 -2.73
C GLU A 173 22.50 35.66 -2.39
N LEU A 174 23.66 35.96 -1.81
CA LEU A 174 24.62 34.95 -1.34
C LEU A 174 24.00 34.00 -0.29
N GLY A 175 23.16 34.52 0.62
CA GLY A 175 22.44 33.70 1.59
C GLY A 175 21.45 32.73 0.93
N MET A 176 20.73 33.19 -0.11
CA MET A 176 19.81 32.38 -0.90
C MET A 176 20.53 31.35 -1.77
N GLU A 177 21.67 31.69 -2.37
CA GLU A 177 22.53 30.76 -3.10
C GLU A 177 23.02 29.63 -2.18
N LEU A 178 23.58 29.96 -1.00
CA LEU A 178 24.04 28.97 -0.03
C LEU A 178 22.91 28.10 0.52
N CYS A 179 21.71 28.65 0.72
CA CYS A 179 20.53 27.86 1.07
C CYS A 179 20.10 26.92 -0.06
N SER A 180 20.22 27.34 -1.32
CA SER A 180 19.88 26.51 -2.48
C SER A 180 20.90 25.39 -2.68
N GLU A 181 22.19 25.68 -2.58
CA GLU A 181 23.29 24.69 -2.65
C GLU A 181 23.15 23.64 -1.54
N ALA A 182 22.84 24.05 -0.30
CA ALA A 182 22.61 23.12 0.81
C ALA A 182 21.36 22.24 0.62
N LEU A 183 20.30 22.75 -0.02
CA LEU A 183 19.11 21.96 -0.37
C LEU A 183 19.39 21.01 -1.54
N GLU A 184 20.14 21.45 -2.55
CA GLU A 184 20.52 20.62 -3.68
C GLU A 184 21.39 19.44 -3.22
N GLU A 185 22.49 19.69 -2.49
CA GLU A 185 23.34 18.66 -1.88
C GLU A 185 22.54 17.68 -1.01
N SER A 186 21.55 18.17 -0.26
CA SER A 186 20.67 17.32 0.55
C SER A 186 19.84 16.34 -0.30
N VAL A 187 19.42 16.75 -1.50
CA VAL A 187 18.61 15.94 -2.43
C VAL A 187 19.47 15.09 -3.37
N THR A 188 20.66 15.56 -3.74
CA THR A 188 21.59 14.85 -4.64
C THR A 188 22.53 13.88 -3.93
N SER A 189 22.64 13.95 -2.59
CA SER A 189 23.42 13.01 -1.77
C SER A 189 23.11 11.53 -2.07
N GLU A 190 24.13 10.67 -1.96
CA GLU A 190 24.00 9.23 -2.23
C GLU A 190 22.94 8.57 -1.34
N GLU A 191 22.81 8.99 -0.08
CA GLU A 191 21.75 8.53 0.83
C GLU A 191 20.34 8.93 0.36
N ALA A 192 20.16 10.15 -0.16
CA ALA A 192 18.87 10.59 -0.69
C ALA A 192 18.52 9.85 -1.98
N GLN A 193 19.46 9.72 -2.91
CA GLN A 193 19.28 8.97 -4.16
C GLN A 193 18.93 7.51 -3.90
N SER A 194 19.62 6.85 -2.96
CA SER A 194 19.29 5.47 -2.55
C SER A 194 17.86 5.33 -2.01
N LEU A 195 17.36 6.34 -1.27
CA LEU A 195 15.97 6.35 -0.80
C LEU A 195 14.96 6.57 -1.95
N PHE A 196 15.28 7.41 -2.93
CA PHE A 196 14.46 7.59 -4.13
C PHE A 196 14.40 6.32 -4.99
N GLU A 197 15.53 5.62 -5.18
CA GLU A 197 15.59 4.32 -5.87
C GLU A 197 14.75 3.26 -5.14
N MET A 198 14.87 3.16 -3.80
CA MET A 198 14.03 2.28 -3.00
C MET A 198 12.53 2.60 -3.13
N ALA A 199 12.16 3.88 -3.14
CA ALA A 199 10.78 4.31 -3.33
C ALA A 199 10.27 3.97 -4.74
N ALA A 200 11.07 4.24 -5.77
CA ALA A 200 10.77 3.90 -7.16
C ALA A 200 10.57 2.39 -7.35
N ALA A 201 11.44 1.54 -6.76
CA ALA A 201 11.29 0.09 -6.78
C ALA A 201 10.02 -0.39 -6.06
N LYS A 202 9.60 0.28 -4.98
CA LYS A 202 8.35 -0.04 -4.28
C LYS A 202 7.10 0.37 -5.05
N PHE A 203 7.11 1.52 -5.75
CA PHE A 203 6.04 1.83 -6.70
C PHE A 203 6.07 0.91 -7.94
N GLN A 204 7.27 0.49 -8.36
CA GLN A 204 7.58 -0.69 -9.18
C GLN A 204 6.66 -1.89 -8.88
N GLU A 205 6.81 -2.38 -7.66
CA GLU A 205 6.10 -3.53 -7.09
C GLU A 205 4.58 -3.32 -7.00
N VAL A 206 4.12 -2.14 -6.52
CA VAL A 206 2.69 -1.80 -6.44
C VAL A 206 2.04 -1.78 -7.83
N ALA A 207 2.71 -1.23 -8.84
CA ALA A 207 2.20 -1.20 -10.20
C ALA A 207 2.06 -2.62 -10.79
N ALA A 208 3.07 -3.49 -10.63
CA ALA A 208 2.99 -4.88 -11.05
C ALA A 208 1.86 -5.65 -10.33
N LEU A 209 1.72 -5.46 -9.01
CA LEU A 209 0.65 -6.05 -8.20
C LEU A 209 -0.75 -5.58 -8.62
N ALA A 210 -0.91 -4.33 -9.06
CA ALA A 210 -2.18 -3.82 -9.56
C ALA A 210 -2.63 -4.56 -10.84
N PHE A 211 -1.72 -4.74 -11.80
CA PHE A 211 -1.99 -5.52 -13.02
C PHE A 211 -2.23 -7.00 -12.73
N PHE A 212 -1.44 -7.61 -11.85
CA PHE A 212 -1.64 -8.98 -11.37
C PHE A 212 -3.03 -9.20 -10.77
N ASN A 213 -3.45 -8.33 -9.86
CA ASN A 213 -4.77 -8.42 -9.23
C ASN A 213 -5.91 -8.18 -10.22
N TRP A 214 -5.73 -7.30 -11.22
CA TRP A 214 -6.67 -7.16 -12.33
C TRP A 214 -6.77 -8.45 -13.16
N GLY A 215 -5.65 -9.12 -13.46
CA GLY A 215 -5.65 -10.45 -14.08
C GLY A 215 -6.43 -11.48 -13.26
N ASN A 216 -6.25 -11.48 -11.93
CA ASN A 216 -6.98 -12.36 -11.01
C ASN A 216 -8.50 -12.12 -11.03
N VAL A 217 -8.95 -10.86 -11.18
CA VAL A 217 -10.38 -10.55 -11.36
C VAL A 217 -10.93 -11.18 -12.65
N HIS A 218 -10.17 -11.18 -13.74
CA HIS A 218 -10.57 -11.86 -14.98
C HIS A 218 -10.61 -13.39 -14.82
N MET A 219 -9.62 -14.01 -14.16
CA MET A 219 -9.65 -15.45 -13.82
C MET A 219 -10.85 -15.82 -12.94
N CYS A 220 -11.18 -15.00 -11.94
CA CYS A 220 -12.37 -15.20 -11.11
C CYS A 220 -13.68 -15.03 -11.89
N ALA A 221 -13.76 -14.05 -12.79
CA ALA A 221 -14.91 -13.86 -13.67
C ALA A 221 -15.12 -15.05 -14.63
N ALA A 222 -14.05 -15.70 -15.07
CA ALA A 222 -14.08 -16.91 -15.89
C ALA A 222 -14.69 -18.12 -15.16
N ARG A 223 -14.54 -18.22 -13.83
CA ARG A 223 -15.11 -19.29 -12.99
C ARG A 223 -16.62 -19.15 -12.77
N LYS A 224 -17.24 -18.03 -13.15
CA LYS A 224 -18.69 -17.82 -12.99
C LYS A 224 -19.44 -18.76 -13.93
N LYS A 225 -20.17 -19.73 -13.36
CA LYS A 225 -21.01 -20.66 -14.13
C LYS A 225 -21.99 -19.89 -15.03
N ILE A 226 -21.92 -20.13 -16.33
CA ILE A 226 -22.97 -19.75 -17.27
C ILE A 226 -24.07 -20.82 -17.14
N PRO A 227 -25.34 -20.44 -16.92
CA PRO A 227 -26.43 -21.40 -16.82
C PRO A 227 -26.56 -22.20 -18.13
N LEU A 228 -26.40 -23.52 -18.03
CA LEU A 228 -26.75 -24.46 -19.08
C LEU A 228 -28.10 -25.06 -18.72
N ASP A 229 -29.07 -24.99 -19.63
CA ASP A 229 -30.39 -25.58 -19.42
C ASP A 229 -30.40 -27.01 -19.94
N GLU A 230 -30.23 -27.97 -19.04
CA GLU A 230 -30.24 -29.41 -19.34
C GLU A 230 -31.60 -29.92 -19.86
N SER A 231 -32.68 -29.14 -19.72
CA SER A 231 -33.99 -29.45 -20.30
C SER A 231 -34.13 -29.00 -21.77
N SER A 232 -33.18 -28.21 -22.27
CA SER A 232 -33.23 -27.65 -23.62
C SER A 232 -32.81 -28.64 -24.71
N SER A 233 -33.07 -28.30 -25.98
CA SER A 233 -32.72 -29.16 -27.10
C SER A 233 -31.19 -29.33 -27.24
N LYS A 234 -30.75 -30.44 -27.84
CA LYS A 234 -29.31 -30.71 -28.05
C LYS A 234 -28.59 -29.59 -28.81
N GLU A 235 -29.27 -28.95 -29.76
CA GLU A 235 -28.73 -27.82 -30.52
C GLU A 235 -28.64 -26.55 -29.67
N THR A 236 -29.65 -26.31 -28.81
CA THR A 236 -29.64 -25.21 -27.83
C THR A 236 -28.50 -25.38 -26.82
N MET A 237 -28.31 -26.58 -26.26
CA MET A 237 -27.20 -26.88 -25.36
C MET A 237 -25.84 -26.72 -26.05
N ALA A 238 -25.69 -27.16 -27.31
CA ALA A 238 -24.44 -26.98 -28.06
C ALA A 238 -24.12 -25.49 -28.32
N ALA A 239 -25.14 -24.67 -28.63
CA ALA A 239 -24.98 -23.23 -28.77
C ALA A 239 -24.60 -22.56 -27.43
N GLN A 240 -25.28 -22.90 -26.32
CA GLN A 240 -24.96 -22.41 -24.98
C GLN A 240 -23.54 -22.79 -24.55
N LEU A 241 -23.11 -24.05 -24.78
CA LEU A 241 -21.77 -24.53 -24.50
C LEU A 241 -20.71 -23.74 -25.27
N ARG A 242 -20.95 -23.43 -26.55
CA ARG A 242 -20.03 -22.63 -27.37
C ARG A 242 -19.92 -21.19 -26.89
N VAL A 243 -21.04 -20.54 -26.57
CA VAL A 243 -21.05 -19.19 -25.97
C VAL A 243 -20.29 -19.18 -24.64
N ALA A 244 -20.47 -20.21 -23.82
CA ALA A 244 -19.75 -20.33 -22.55
C ALA A 244 -18.24 -20.52 -22.74
N TYR A 245 -17.84 -21.37 -23.67
CA TYR A 245 -16.44 -21.57 -24.05
C TYR A 245 -15.78 -20.29 -24.57
N ASP A 246 -16.43 -19.59 -25.51
CA ASP A 246 -15.90 -18.36 -26.09
C ASP A 246 -15.74 -17.27 -25.01
N TRP A 247 -16.69 -17.15 -24.06
CA TRP A 247 -16.59 -16.23 -22.91
C TRP A 247 -15.42 -16.56 -21.96
N VAL A 248 -15.28 -17.82 -21.54
CA VAL A 248 -14.20 -18.23 -20.63
C VAL A 248 -12.83 -18.04 -21.30
N ARG A 249 -12.71 -18.37 -22.59
CA ARG A 249 -11.49 -18.13 -23.38
C ARG A 249 -11.13 -16.65 -23.44
N GLU A 250 -12.11 -15.77 -23.69
CA GLU A 250 -11.89 -14.32 -23.70
C GLU A 250 -11.44 -13.80 -22.33
N ARG A 251 -12.02 -14.30 -21.23
CA ARG A 251 -11.59 -13.92 -19.87
C ARG A 251 -10.18 -14.40 -19.55
N TYR A 252 -9.78 -15.60 -19.99
CA TYR A 252 -8.40 -16.07 -19.83
C TYR A 252 -7.41 -15.27 -20.69
N ALA A 253 -7.77 -14.86 -21.91
CA ALA A 253 -6.92 -13.97 -22.72
C ALA A 253 -6.69 -12.62 -22.01
N LEU A 254 -7.76 -11.98 -21.53
CA LEU A 254 -7.66 -10.73 -20.77
C LEU A 254 -6.83 -10.88 -19.47
N ALA A 255 -6.92 -12.03 -18.79
CA ALA A 255 -6.06 -12.31 -17.64
C ALA A 255 -4.59 -12.41 -18.05
N GLY A 256 -4.29 -13.16 -19.12
CA GLY A 256 -2.95 -13.32 -19.68
C GLY A 256 -2.30 -11.99 -20.07
N ASP A 257 -3.05 -11.11 -20.74
CA ASP A 257 -2.60 -9.76 -21.08
C ASP A 257 -2.20 -8.97 -19.82
N LYS A 258 -3.01 -9.01 -18.76
CA LYS A 258 -2.70 -8.30 -17.50
C LYS A 258 -1.50 -8.88 -16.76
N TYR A 259 -1.33 -10.20 -16.74
CA TYR A 259 -0.12 -10.82 -16.19
C TYR A 259 1.13 -10.48 -17.02
N ALA A 260 1.01 -10.38 -18.35
CA ALA A 260 2.10 -9.93 -19.22
C ALA A 260 2.47 -8.46 -18.97
N GLU A 261 1.51 -7.55 -18.76
CA GLU A 261 1.81 -6.17 -18.35
C GLU A 261 2.50 -6.10 -16.98
N ALA A 262 2.07 -6.90 -15.99
CA ALA A 262 2.76 -6.97 -14.71
C ALA A 262 4.24 -7.38 -14.84
N LEU A 263 4.53 -8.34 -15.72
CA LEU A 263 5.89 -8.81 -16.00
C LEU A 263 6.74 -7.84 -16.85
N LYS A 264 6.11 -6.98 -17.67
CA LYS A 264 6.83 -5.87 -18.34
C LYS A 264 7.27 -4.81 -17.34
N ILE A 265 6.42 -4.52 -16.36
CA ILE A 265 6.68 -3.54 -15.29
C ILE A 265 7.75 -4.08 -14.33
N LYS A 266 7.59 -5.33 -13.87
CA LYS A 266 8.53 -6.01 -12.97
C LYS A 266 8.88 -7.40 -13.52
N PRO A 267 10.00 -7.56 -14.25
CA PRO A 267 10.42 -8.86 -14.80
C PRO A 267 10.79 -9.91 -13.73
N ASP A 268 11.23 -9.46 -12.56
CA ASP A 268 11.58 -10.29 -11.39
C ASP A 268 10.38 -10.48 -10.44
N PHE A 269 9.23 -10.86 -11.00
CA PHE A 269 7.96 -11.05 -10.28
C PHE A 269 7.44 -12.48 -10.46
N TYR A 270 7.80 -13.37 -9.54
CA TYR A 270 7.53 -14.80 -9.65
C TYR A 270 6.03 -15.12 -9.58
N GLU A 271 5.23 -14.38 -8.81
CA GLU A 271 3.77 -14.53 -8.75
C GLU A 271 3.13 -14.24 -10.11
N GLY A 272 3.65 -13.25 -10.86
CA GLY A 272 3.22 -12.95 -12.22
C GLY A 272 3.49 -14.10 -13.20
N LEU A 273 4.66 -14.75 -13.09
CA LEU A 273 4.99 -15.94 -13.86
C LEU A 273 4.12 -17.15 -13.48
N LEU A 274 3.88 -17.38 -12.18
CA LEU A 274 2.99 -18.43 -11.69
C LEU A 274 1.56 -18.24 -12.24
N ALA A 275 1.02 -17.02 -12.17
CA ALA A 275 -0.34 -16.74 -12.62
C ALA A 275 -0.49 -16.81 -14.15
N LEU A 276 0.51 -16.36 -14.92
CA LEU A 276 0.51 -16.54 -16.37
C LEU A 276 0.63 -18.02 -16.77
N GLY A 277 1.45 -18.80 -16.05
CA GLY A 277 1.50 -20.26 -16.19
C GLY A 277 0.16 -20.92 -15.86
N GLN A 278 -0.51 -20.46 -14.79
CA GLN A 278 -1.85 -20.93 -14.43
C GLN A 278 -2.90 -20.59 -15.50
N GLN A 279 -2.88 -19.38 -16.06
CA GLN A 279 -3.78 -18.98 -17.13
C GLN A 279 -3.59 -19.85 -18.38
N HIS A 280 -2.35 -20.13 -18.78
CA HIS A 280 -2.05 -21.06 -19.88
C HIS A 280 -2.60 -22.47 -19.60
N PHE A 281 -2.34 -23.02 -18.40
CA PHE A 281 -2.83 -24.33 -17.97
C PHE A 281 -4.36 -24.45 -17.99
N GLU A 282 -5.07 -23.48 -17.40
CA GLU A 282 -6.53 -23.47 -17.38
C GLU A 282 -7.13 -23.29 -18.79
N THR A 283 -6.42 -22.58 -19.68
CA THR A 283 -6.83 -22.44 -21.09
C THR A 283 -6.66 -23.75 -21.86
N ALA A 284 -5.58 -24.50 -21.63
CA ALA A 284 -5.40 -25.84 -22.17
C ALA A 284 -6.52 -26.80 -21.69
N LYS A 285 -6.84 -26.77 -20.39
CA LYS A 285 -7.95 -27.53 -19.80
C LYS A 285 -9.30 -27.15 -20.39
N LEU A 286 -9.53 -25.87 -20.68
CA LEU A 286 -10.75 -25.37 -21.33
C LEU A 286 -10.88 -25.92 -22.76
N HIS A 287 -9.82 -25.88 -23.57
CA HIS A 287 -9.81 -26.44 -24.92
C HIS A 287 -10.10 -27.95 -24.91
N TRP A 288 -9.43 -28.69 -24.02
CA TRP A 288 -9.65 -30.13 -23.85
C TRP A 288 -11.09 -30.46 -23.43
N SER A 289 -11.59 -29.79 -22.39
CA SER A 289 -12.95 -30.02 -21.87
C SER A 289 -14.02 -29.65 -22.89
N PHE A 290 -13.81 -28.59 -23.68
CA PHE A 290 -14.72 -28.21 -24.76
C PHE A 290 -14.73 -29.24 -25.91
N ALA A 291 -13.56 -29.81 -26.28
CA ALA A 291 -13.48 -30.84 -27.30
C ALA A 291 -14.23 -32.12 -26.89
N LEU A 292 -14.07 -32.55 -25.62
CA LEU A 292 -14.82 -33.68 -25.05
C LEU A 292 -16.33 -33.40 -24.97
N ALA A 293 -16.73 -32.25 -24.42
CA ALA A 293 -18.15 -31.90 -24.25
C ALA A 293 -18.87 -31.72 -25.60
N SER A 294 -18.18 -31.17 -26.60
CA SER A 294 -18.66 -31.03 -27.98
C SER A 294 -18.61 -32.34 -28.78
N LYS A 295 -18.05 -33.42 -28.22
CA LYS A 295 -17.91 -34.75 -28.84
C LYS A 295 -17.19 -34.72 -30.18
N ILE A 296 -16.14 -33.92 -30.28
CA ILE A 296 -15.29 -33.83 -31.47
C ILE A 296 -14.55 -35.17 -31.64
N ASP A 297 -14.41 -35.66 -32.87
CA ASP A 297 -13.54 -36.82 -33.13
C ASP A 297 -12.08 -36.42 -32.87
N LEU A 298 -11.52 -36.94 -31.79
CA LEU A 298 -10.15 -36.65 -31.32
C LEU A 298 -9.07 -36.96 -32.36
N LYS A 299 -9.34 -37.85 -33.33
CA LYS A 299 -8.40 -38.13 -34.44
C LYS A 299 -8.33 -37.01 -35.47
N SER A 300 -9.37 -36.18 -35.54
CA SER A 300 -9.49 -35.03 -36.46
C SER A 300 -9.29 -33.68 -35.77
N TRP A 301 -9.22 -33.67 -34.43
CA TRP A 301 -9.05 -32.47 -33.63
C TRP A 301 -7.60 -32.01 -33.62
N ASP A 302 -7.36 -30.76 -34.00
CA ASP A 302 -6.06 -30.12 -33.82
C ASP A 302 -5.84 -29.78 -32.34
N TYR A 303 -5.07 -30.62 -31.67
CA TYR A 303 -4.66 -30.45 -30.28
C TYR A 303 -3.37 -29.63 -30.11
N SER A 304 -2.73 -29.16 -31.20
CA SER A 304 -1.41 -28.52 -31.17
C SER A 304 -1.35 -27.32 -30.23
N GLU A 305 -2.40 -26.49 -30.22
CA GLU A 305 -2.49 -25.33 -29.32
C GLU A 305 -2.65 -25.74 -27.85
N THR A 306 -3.43 -26.79 -27.58
CA THR A 306 -3.60 -27.33 -26.22
C THR A 306 -2.27 -27.81 -25.66
N ILE A 307 -1.48 -28.51 -26.47
CA ILE A 307 -0.13 -28.97 -26.11
C ILE A 307 0.82 -27.78 -25.91
N ARG A 308 0.84 -26.81 -26.83
CA ARG A 308 1.66 -25.58 -26.71
C ARG A 308 1.38 -24.80 -25.43
N LEU A 309 0.11 -24.70 -25.02
CA LEU A 309 -0.29 -24.04 -23.78
C LEU A 309 0.22 -24.78 -22.53
N PHE A 310 0.10 -26.12 -22.49
CA PHE A 310 0.69 -26.94 -21.42
C PHE A 310 2.21 -26.79 -21.36
N ASP A 311 2.91 -26.90 -22.50
CA ASP A 311 4.38 -26.80 -22.57
C ASP A 311 4.83 -25.41 -22.06
N SER A 312 4.13 -24.35 -22.45
CA SER A 312 4.41 -22.98 -22.04
C SER A 312 3.99 -22.68 -20.58
N ALA A 313 3.03 -23.42 -20.03
CA ALA A 313 2.70 -23.38 -18.61
C ALA A 313 3.80 -24.04 -17.76
N GLU A 314 4.35 -25.17 -18.23
CA GLU A 314 5.48 -25.85 -17.58
C GLU A 314 6.76 -25.02 -17.60
N GLU A 315 7.05 -24.35 -18.73
CA GLU A 315 8.15 -23.39 -18.83
C GLU A 315 8.02 -22.26 -17.79
N LYS A 316 6.85 -21.62 -17.71
CA LYS A 316 6.57 -20.54 -16.75
C LYS A 316 6.67 -21.02 -15.31
N MET A 317 6.19 -22.22 -15.02
CA MET A 317 6.28 -22.83 -13.68
C MET A 317 7.73 -23.08 -13.25
N LYS A 318 8.59 -23.56 -14.17
CA LYS A 318 10.04 -23.69 -13.94
C LYS A 318 10.66 -22.32 -13.64
N SER A 319 10.50 -21.36 -14.55
CA SER A 319 11.08 -20.02 -14.39
C SER A 319 10.60 -19.30 -13.14
N ALA A 320 9.34 -19.48 -12.74
CA ALA A 320 8.80 -18.93 -11.51
C ALA A 320 9.40 -19.60 -10.26
N THR A 321 9.56 -20.92 -10.28
CA THR A 321 10.18 -21.67 -9.18
C THR A 321 11.64 -21.25 -9.00
N ASP A 322 12.42 -21.25 -10.09
CA ASP A 322 13.83 -20.83 -10.09
C ASP A 322 14.02 -19.37 -9.63
N MET A 323 13.03 -18.50 -9.87
CA MET A 323 13.03 -17.10 -9.44
C MET A 323 12.68 -16.98 -7.95
N TRP A 324 11.64 -17.69 -7.51
CA TRP A 324 11.22 -17.72 -6.11
C TRP A 324 12.29 -18.31 -5.19
N GLU A 325 12.95 -19.40 -5.61
CA GLU A 325 14.05 -20.01 -4.86
C GLU A 325 15.21 -19.03 -4.65
N LYS A 326 15.58 -18.23 -5.67
CA LYS A 326 16.61 -17.19 -5.54
C LYS A 326 16.22 -16.05 -4.59
N VAL A 327 14.94 -15.64 -4.59
CA VAL A 327 14.44 -14.63 -3.66
C VAL A 327 14.52 -15.12 -2.22
N GLU A 328 14.15 -16.38 -1.97
CA GLU A 328 14.25 -16.99 -0.64
C GLU A 328 15.71 -17.26 -0.23
N GLU A 329 16.58 -17.67 -1.15
CA GLU A 329 18.03 -17.77 -0.90
C GLU A 329 18.64 -16.43 -0.49
N GLN A 330 18.34 -15.36 -1.23
CA GLN A 330 18.81 -14.00 -0.95
C GLN A 330 18.32 -13.51 0.42
N ARG A 331 17.04 -13.71 0.73
CA ARG A 331 16.45 -13.43 2.05
C ARG A 331 17.17 -14.18 3.18
N ILE A 332 17.49 -15.46 2.97
CA ILE A 332 18.23 -16.30 3.93
C ILE A 332 19.68 -15.82 4.10
N ILE A 333 20.30 -15.21 3.09
CA ILE A 333 21.63 -14.59 3.17
C ILE A 333 21.55 -13.27 3.97
N GLU A 334 20.58 -12.41 3.66
CA GLU A 334 20.36 -11.13 4.35
C GLU A 334 20.06 -11.33 5.85
N LEU A 335 19.26 -12.35 6.20
CA LEU A 335 19.01 -12.77 7.60
C LEU A 335 20.27 -13.22 8.35
N LYS A 336 21.36 -13.57 7.65
CA LYS A 336 22.63 -14.01 8.25
C LYS A 336 23.68 -12.90 8.31
N ASP A 337 23.43 -11.72 7.70
CA ASP A 337 24.36 -10.60 7.71
C ASP A 337 24.08 -9.65 8.91
N PRO A 338 25.00 -9.57 9.88
CA PRO A 338 24.80 -8.77 11.09
C PRO A 338 24.93 -7.24 10.88
N ASP A 339 25.43 -6.75 9.74
CA ASP A 339 25.53 -5.31 9.47
C ASP A 339 24.32 -4.80 8.65
N LEU A 340 23.79 -5.61 7.72
CA LEU A 340 22.51 -5.30 7.08
C LEU A 340 21.34 -5.34 8.09
N SER A 341 21.32 -6.36 8.97
CA SER A 341 20.31 -6.49 10.03
C SER A 341 20.22 -5.23 10.91
N LYS A 342 21.36 -4.59 11.25
CA LYS A 342 21.37 -3.32 12.03
C LYS A 342 20.84 -2.14 11.23
N LYS A 343 21.23 -2.00 9.96
CA LYS A 343 20.74 -0.90 9.09
C LYS A 343 19.22 -1.00 8.92
N GLU A 344 18.71 -2.21 8.75
CA GLU A 344 17.29 -2.49 8.69
C GLU A 344 16.59 -2.23 10.04
N GLU A 345 17.15 -2.69 11.17
CA GLU A 345 16.61 -2.44 12.51
C GLU A 345 16.52 -0.94 12.85
N LEU A 346 17.49 -0.13 12.39
CA LEU A 346 17.46 1.32 12.52
C LEU A 346 16.35 1.97 11.68
N LEU A 347 16.14 1.51 10.44
CA LEU A 347 15.02 1.94 9.60
C LEU A 347 13.66 1.51 10.19
N ARG A 348 13.56 0.28 10.72
CA ARG A 348 12.38 -0.23 11.44
C ARG A 348 12.07 0.60 12.68
N LYS A 349 13.07 0.99 13.48
CA LYS A 349 12.93 1.91 14.63
C LYS A 349 12.43 3.29 14.21
N ARG A 350 12.89 3.84 13.07
CA ARG A 350 12.40 5.10 12.50
C ARG A 350 10.93 4.98 12.03
N LYS A 351 10.56 3.88 11.37
CA LYS A 351 9.19 3.59 10.92
C LYS A 351 8.20 3.51 12.10
N LYS A 352 8.63 2.90 13.22
CA LYS A 352 7.83 2.74 14.45
C LYS A 352 7.59 4.03 15.25
N GLN A 353 8.22 5.15 14.87
CA GLN A 353 7.95 6.48 15.46
C GLN A 353 7.01 7.35 14.61
N GLY A 354 6.75 6.99 13.35
CA GLY A 354 5.99 7.82 12.40
C GLY A 354 4.56 7.38 12.11
N VAL A 355 4.17 6.16 12.46
CA VAL A 355 2.83 5.60 12.17
C VAL A 355 2.18 5.14 13.47
N GLY A 356 0.94 5.56 13.69
CA GLY A 356 0.11 5.08 14.81
C GLY A 356 -0.06 3.56 14.74
N ALA A 357 -0.21 2.92 15.90
CA ALA A 357 -0.31 1.47 15.98
C ALA A 357 -1.65 0.97 15.40
N ASP A 358 -1.65 0.58 14.12
CA ASP A 358 -2.58 -0.38 13.54
C ASP A 358 -2.05 -0.91 12.18
N GLY A 359 -2.23 -2.22 11.94
CA GLY A 359 -2.01 -2.85 10.63
C GLY A 359 -0.63 -3.48 10.39
N HIS A 360 -0.58 -4.83 10.46
CA HIS A 360 0.56 -5.71 10.17
C HIS A 360 1.81 -5.55 11.06
N GLY A 361 1.93 -6.46 12.04
CA GLY A 361 3.22 -6.77 12.64
C GLY A 361 4.18 -7.36 11.60
N GLU A 362 5.46 -7.00 11.69
CA GLU A 362 6.51 -7.63 10.89
C GLU A 362 6.67 -9.10 11.30
N LEU A 363 6.66 -9.99 10.30
CA LEU A 363 6.76 -11.43 10.49
C LEU A 363 8.09 -11.80 11.15
N SER A 364 8.05 -12.72 12.10
CA SER A 364 9.22 -13.31 12.73
C SER A 364 10.02 -14.14 11.71
N ALA A 365 11.29 -14.41 11.99
CA ALA A 365 12.12 -15.27 11.14
C ALA A 365 11.60 -16.72 11.06
N GLU A 366 10.77 -17.16 12.01
CA GLU A 366 10.11 -18.47 12.03
C GLU A 366 8.86 -18.44 11.13
N GLU A 367 7.97 -17.46 11.32
CA GLU A 367 6.79 -17.24 10.48
C GLU A 367 7.17 -17.02 8.99
N ALA A 368 8.29 -16.31 8.77
CA ALA A 368 8.92 -16.12 7.48
C ALA A 368 9.28 -17.43 6.77
N ALA A 369 9.87 -18.38 7.50
CA ALA A 369 10.29 -19.68 6.99
C ALA A 369 9.09 -20.64 6.81
N GLU A 370 8.09 -20.56 7.68
CA GLU A 370 6.82 -21.27 7.51
C GLU A 370 6.10 -20.84 6.23
N GLN A 371 5.98 -19.53 5.98
CA GLN A 371 5.41 -19.01 4.73
C GLN A 371 6.18 -19.49 3.49
N ALA A 372 7.51 -19.52 3.54
CA ALA A 372 8.32 -20.04 2.45
C ALA A 372 8.08 -21.53 2.19
N ASN A 373 7.90 -22.33 3.25
CA ASN A 373 7.55 -23.75 3.13
C ASN A 373 6.13 -23.96 2.57
N VAL A 374 5.15 -23.15 2.98
CA VAL A 374 3.79 -23.14 2.43
C VAL A 374 3.81 -22.79 0.95
N MET A 375 4.55 -21.74 0.54
CA MET A 375 4.67 -21.34 -0.86
C MET A 375 5.32 -22.44 -1.71
N ARG A 376 6.42 -23.07 -1.22
CA ARG A 376 7.06 -24.21 -1.90
C ARG A 376 6.11 -25.38 -2.10
N SER A 377 5.36 -25.74 -1.06
CA SER A 377 4.34 -26.79 -1.12
C SER A 377 3.26 -26.46 -2.15
N GLN A 378 2.76 -25.22 -2.16
CA GLN A 378 1.74 -24.76 -3.11
C GLN A 378 2.23 -24.76 -4.57
N ILE A 379 3.47 -24.34 -4.84
CA ILE A 379 4.10 -24.40 -6.17
C ILE A 379 4.16 -25.86 -6.65
N HIS A 380 4.68 -26.77 -5.81
CA HIS A 380 4.78 -28.18 -6.16
C HIS A 380 3.41 -28.86 -6.35
N LEU A 381 2.40 -28.53 -5.53
CA LEU A 381 1.04 -29.05 -5.69
C LEU A 381 0.43 -28.59 -7.02
N PHE A 382 0.58 -27.31 -7.36
CA PHE A 382 0.09 -26.76 -8.63
C PHE A 382 0.79 -27.40 -9.84
N TRP A 383 2.12 -27.53 -9.78
CA TRP A 383 2.91 -28.18 -10.83
C TRP A 383 2.56 -29.66 -10.99
N GLY A 384 2.33 -30.39 -9.90
CA GLY A 384 1.85 -31.78 -9.93
C GLY A 384 0.49 -31.91 -10.63
N ASN A 385 -0.46 -31.02 -10.31
CA ASN A 385 -1.77 -30.98 -10.97
C ASN A 385 -1.65 -30.73 -12.48
N MET A 386 -0.75 -29.84 -12.89
CA MET A 386 -0.49 -29.55 -14.30
C MET A 386 0.05 -30.76 -15.06
N HIS A 387 1.01 -31.49 -14.49
CA HIS A 387 1.54 -32.72 -15.08
C HIS A 387 0.51 -33.86 -15.11
N PHE A 388 -0.31 -34.00 -14.06
CA PHE A 388 -1.38 -35.00 -14.01
C PHE A 388 -2.44 -34.77 -15.09
N GLU A 389 -2.91 -33.53 -15.26
CA GLU A 389 -3.88 -33.20 -16.31
C GLU A 389 -3.28 -33.38 -17.71
N ARG A 390 -1.99 -33.05 -17.90
CA ARG A 390 -1.29 -33.32 -19.15
C ARG A 390 -1.21 -34.82 -19.45
N SER A 391 -0.95 -35.69 -18.46
CA SER A 391 -0.95 -37.14 -18.68
C SER A 391 -2.33 -37.68 -19.03
N GLN A 392 -3.41 -37.13 -18.47
CA GLN A 392 -4.79 -37.50 -18.86
C GLN A 392 -5.07 -37.19 -20.34
N VAL A 393 -4.67 -35.99 -20.80
CA VAL A 393 -4.85 -35.54 -22.18
C VAL A 393 -4.04 -36.40 -23.15
N GLU A 394 -2.75 -36.59 -22.87
CA GLU A 394 -1.85 -37.43 -23.69
C GLU A 394 -2.34 -38.88 -23.77
N PHE A 395 -2.76 -39.47 -22.65
CA PHE A 395 -3.33 -40.82 -22.64
C PHE A 395 -4.59 -40.94 -23.52
N LYS A 396 -5.56 -40.01 -23.41
CA LYS A 396 -6.80 -40.08 -24.22
C LYS A 396 -6.60 -39.72 -25.69
N LEU A 397 -5.54 -38.96 -26.03
CA LEU A 397 -5.14 -38.71 -27.42
C LEU A 397 -4.29 -39.85 -28.02
N GLY A 398 -3.72 -40.73 -27.19
CA GLY A 398 -2.84 -41.81 -27.65
C GLY A 398 -1.48 -41.32 -28.16
N PHE A 399 -1.03 -40.17 -27.66
CA PHE A 399 0.20 -39.47 -28.07
C PHE A 399 1.04 -39.12 -26.83
N GLY A 400 2.36 -38.93 -27.02
CA GLY A 400 3.26 -38.50 -25.94
C GLY A 400 3.63 -39.61 -24.96
N ASP A 401 4.48 -39.27 -24.00
CA ASP A 401 4.89 -40.16 -22.91
C ASP A 401 4.10 -39.80 -21.64
N TRP A 402 2.80 -40.08 -21.68
CA TRP A 402 1.87 -39.77 -20.59
C TRP A 402 2.30 -40.39 -19.26
N LYS A 403 3.03 -41.51 -19.28
CA LYS A 403 3.56 -42.15 -18.07
C LYS A 403 4.61 -41.28 -17.41
N LYS A 404 5.56 -40.76 -18.18
CA LYS A 404 6.57 -39.82 -17.68
C LYS A 404 5.94 -38.56 -17.07
N HIS A 405 4.87 -38.02 -17.67
CA HIS A 405 4.12 -36.91 -17.07
C HIS A 405 3.38 -37.31 -15.79
N LEU A 406 2.79 -38.51 -15.73
CA LEU A 406 2.14 -39.03 -14.53
C LEU A 406 3.15 -39.27 -13.38
N ASP A 407 4.32 -39.83 -13.69
CA ASP A 407 5.40 -40.05 -12.73
C ASP A 407 5.93 -38.71 -12.20
N ALA A 408 6.15 -37.72 -13.08
CA ALA A 408 6.52 -36.36 -12.70
C ALA A 408 5.45 -35.67 -11.81
N ALA A 409 4.17 -35.93 -12.06
CA ALA A 409 3.09 -35.45 -11.21
C ALA A 409 3.20 -36.03 -9.78
N VAL A 410 3.44 -37.34 -9.66
CA VAL A 410 3.63 -38.03 -8.37
C VAL A 410 4.85 -37.50 -7.63
N GLU A 411 5.98 -37.27 -8.31
CA GLU A 411 7.17 -36.65 -7.70
C GLU A 411 6.86 -35.25 -7.16
N ARG A 412 6.14 -34.42 -7.93
CA ARG A 412 5.72 -33.08 -7.48
C ARG A 412 4.74 -33.13 -6.31
N PHE A 413 3.77 -34.04 -6.28
CA PHE A 413 2.89 -34.21 -5.12
C PHE A 413 3.65 -34.65 -3.86
N LYS A 414 4.69 -35.49 -3.99
CA LYS A 414 5.56 -35.87 -2.87
C LYS A 414 6.39 -34.69 -2.36
N LEU A 415 6.95 -33.88 -3.26
CA LEU A 415 7.65 -32.64 -2.88
C LEU A 415 6.72 -31.59 -2.25
N ALA A 416 5.43 -31.60 -2.61
CA ALA A 416 4.41 -30.77 -1.96
C ALA A 416 4.05 -31.21 -0.53
N GLY A 417 4.47 -32.41 -0.10
CA GLY A 417 4.08 -33.00 1.18
C GLY A 417 2.68 -33.65 1.17
N ALA A 418 2.13 -33.98 -0.01
CA ALA A 418 0.81 -34.61 -0.10
C ALA A 418 0.81 -36.03 0.50
N PRO A 419 -0.22 -36.43 1.27
CA PRO A 419 -0.33 -37.79 1.81
C PRO A 419 -0.35 -38.87 0.71
N GLU A 420 0.36 -39.98 0.92
CA GLU A 420 0.40 -41.11 -0.05
C GLU A 420 -1.00 -41.69 -0.34
N ALA A 421 -1.93 -41.59 0.61
CA ALA A 421 -3.34 -41.98 0.43
C ALA A 421 -4.08 -41.09 -0.59
N ASP A 422 -3.80 -39.79 -0.59
CA ASP A 422 -4.39 -38.83 -1.52
C ASP A 422 -3.76 -39.00 -2.91
N ILE A 423 -2.44 -39.17 -2.98
CA ILE A 423 -1.72 -39.52 -4.22
C ILE A 423 -2.28 -40.81 -4.82
N SER A 424 -2.48 -41.86 -4.01
CA SER A 424 -3.11 -43.12 -4.46
C SER A 424 -4.53 -42.93 -5.00
N THR A 425 -5.29 -42.00 -4.41
CA THR A 425 -6.66 -41.69 -4.84
C THR A 425 -6.67 -40.92 -6.17
N VAL A 426 -5.80 -39.92 -6.32
CA VAL A 426 -5.58 -39.19 -7.59
C VAL A 426 -5.14 -40.16 -8.70
N LEU A 427 -4.20 -41.06 -8.42
CA LEU A 427 -3.74 -42.07 -9.37
C LEU A 427 -4.86 -43.01 -9.81
N LYS A 428 -5.73 -43.49 -8.90
CA LYS A 428 -6.88 -44.34 -9.25
C LYS A 428 -7.82 -43.66 -10.24
N ASN A 429 -8.02 -42.35 -10.10
CA ASN A 429 -8.88 -41.54 -10.96
C ASN A 429 -8.27 -41.25 -12.35
N HIS A 430 -7.00 -41.60 -12.59
CA HIS A 430 -6.37 -41.38 -13.90
C HIS A 430 -7.04 -42.24 -14.99
N ALA A 431 -7.29 -41.61 -16.14
CA ALA A 431 -7.95 -42.21 -17.31
C ALA A 431 -7.42 -43.59 -17.77
N SER A 432 -6.15 -43.91 -17.48
CA SER A 432 -5.55 -45.23 -17.79
C SER A 432 -6.20 -46.39 -17.04
N ASN A 433 -6.87 -46.13 -15.92
CA ASN A 433 -7.42 -47.15 -15.03
C ASN A 433 -8.90 -47.44 -15.31
N GLU A 434 -9.61 -46.53 -15.98
CA GLU A 434 -11.01 -46.71 -16.41
C GLU A 434 -11.18 -47.95 -17.30
N GLY A 435 -10.14 -48.35 -18.04
CA GLY A 435 -10.14 -49.54 -18.89
C GLY A 435 -10.01 -50.89 -18.15
N GLY A 436 -9.73 -50.87 -16.84
CA GLY A 436 -9.54 -52.09 -16.03
C GLY A 436 -10.77 -52.56 -15.26
N THR A 437 -11.81 -51.73 -15.14
CA THR A 437 -12.96 -51.99 -14.28
C THR A 437 -14.28 -51.67 -14.99
N SER A 438 -14.60 -52.45 -16.02
CA SER A 438 -15.94 -52.47 -16.60
C SER A 438 -16.82 -53.50 -15.87
N MET A 439 -18.07 -53.11 -15.59
CA MET A 439 -19.12 -53.92 -14.95
C MET A 439 -18.95 -54.22 -13.45
N GLU A 440 -19.25 -53.21 -12.63
CA GLU A 440 -20.35 -53.39 -11.67
C GLU A 440 -21.23 -52.13 -11.65
N CYS A 441 -22.52 -52.30 -11.97
CA CYS A 441 -23.50 -51.24 -11.83
C CYS A 441 -24.08 -51.32 -10.41
N ASP A 442 -24.25 -50.19 -9.73
CA ASP A 442 -25.49 -50.01 -8.97
C ASP A 442 -25.91 -48.53 -8.97
N GLU A 443 -27.14 -48.30 -9.43
CA GLU A 443 -27.81 -47.02 -9.25
C GLU A 443 -28.19 -46.88 -7.77
N LYS A 444 -27.57 -45.96 -7.04
CA LYS A 444 -28.25 -45.31 -5.89
C LYS A 444 -27.68 -43.96 -5.48
N LYS A 445 -28.63 -43.03 -5.40
CA LYS A 445 -28.76 -42.01 -4.34
C LYS A 445 -27.93 -40.73 -4.50
N VAL A 446 -28.56 -39.81 -5.23
CA VAL A 446 -28.62 -38.38 -4.88
C VAL A 446 -28.76 -38.20 -3.37
N THR A 447 -27.79 -37.53 -2.73
CA THR A 447 -28.01 -36.58 -1.61
C THR A 447 -26.71 -35.87 -1.21
N GLY A 448 -26.70 -34.53 -1.31
CA GLY A 448 -26.05 -33.63 -0.35
C GLY A 448 -24.51 -33.61 -0.25
N LEU A 449 -23.90 -32.63 -0.92
CA LEU A 449 -22.68 -31.96 -0.44
C LEU A 449 -22.82 -30.45 -0.70
N SER A 450 -23.54 -29.79 0.20
CA SER A 450 -23.66 -28.34 0.27
C SER A 450 -23.11 -27.84 1.61
N ASN A 451 -22.40 -26.72 1.54
CA ASN A 451 -21.83 -25.91 2.63
C ASN A 451 -20.55 -26.43 3.30
N GLY A 452 -19.56 -25.54 3.24
CA GLY A 452 -18.33 -25.53 4.02
C GLY A 452 -17.79 -24.10 4.11
N THR A 453 -18.68 -23.09 4.11
CA THR A 453 -18.31 -21.68 4.31
C THR A 453 -18.18 -21.45 5.81
N SER A 454 -16.97 -21.12 6.26
CA SER A 454 -16.65 -20.83 7.65
C SER A 454 -16.71 -19.33 7.92
N GLU A 455 -17.58 -18.90 8.84
CA GLU A 455 -17.41 -17.66 9.60
C GLU A 455 -17.87 -17.86 11.06
N PRO A 456 -17.41 -17.04 12.01
CA PRO A 456 -17.20 -17.49 13.38
C PRO A 456 -18.33 -17.21 14.38
N ASN A 457 -18.16 -17.83 15.54
CA ASN A 457 -19.05 -17.85 16.70
C ASN A 457 -19.10 -16.51 17.46
N ALA A 458 -20.31 -16.03 17.79
CA ALA A 458 -20.53 -15.01 18.81
C ALA A 458 -21.65 -15.49 19.76
N LYS A 459 -21.40 -15.39 21.08
CA LYS A 459 -22.35 -15.74 22.14
C LYS A 459 -23.06 -14.49 22.66
N GLY A 460 -24.26 -14.68 23.21
CA GLY A 460 -24.73 -13.92 24.38
C GLY A 460 -26.12 -13.31 24.24
N GLU A 461 -27.03 -13.76 25.12
CA GLU A 461 -28.05 -12.95 25.82
C GLU A 461 -29.16 -12.24 24.98
N ASP A 462 -30.41 -12.08 25.44
CA ASP A 462 -31.22 -12.81 26.43
C ASP A 462 -32.73 -12.51 26.15
N GLU A 463 -33.63 -13.11 26.93
CA GLU A 463 -35.00 -12.67 27.25
C GLU A 463 -36.13 -12.55 26.18
N HIS A 464 -37.16 -13.36 26.46
CA HIS A 464 -38.60 -13.01 26.53
C HIS A 464 -39.57 -13.01 25.30
N ALA A 465 -40.71 -13.67 25.58
CA ALA A 465 -42.07 -13.47 25.07
C ALA A 465 -42.39 -13.89 23.62
N SER A 466 -43.63 -14.22 23.23
CA SER A 466 -44.82 -14.79 23.92
C SER A 466 -45.89 -15.02 22.84
N GLU A 467 -46.75 -16.04 23.01
CA GLU A 467 -47.96 -16.33 22.18
C GLU A 467 -47.67 -16.72 20.69
N LYS A 468 -48.44 -17.60 20.03
CA LYS A 468 -49.64 -18.36 20.44
C LYS A 468 -49.78 -19.66 19.63
#